data_AF-A0A955HTV8-F1
#
_entry.id   AF-A0A955HTV8-F1
#
_cell.length_a   1.000
_cell.length_b   1.000
_cell.length_c   1.000
_cell.angle_alpha   90.00
_cell.angle_beta   90.00
_cell.angle_gamma   90.00
#
_symmetry.space_group_name_H-M   'P 1'
#
loop_
_entity.id
_entity.type
_entity.pdbx_description
1 polymer ?
#
loop_
_entity_poly.entity_id
_entity_poly.type
_entity_poly.pdbx_seq_one_letter_code
_entity_poly.pdbx_strand_id
1 'polypeptide(L)'
;MHFTAPVITGSGRGKKLGIPTLNLDTAHVPDTLEEGVYACFARLGENGTRVPAVMHRGTRPTFGDTPSCEVHVLNHIVAIAPRSLVVDVVEKIRDVQKFADEHA
;
A
#
# COMPACT_ATOMS: atom_id res chain seq x y z
N MET A 1 5.03 -0.38 13.68
CA MET A 1 3.91 -1.36 13.72
C MET A 1 4.20 -2.48 12.74
N HIS A 2 3.78 -3.72 13.02
CA HIS A 2 4.05 -4.89 12.18
C HIS A 2 2.76 -5.68 11.91
N PHE A 3 2.46 -6.02 10.66
CA PHE A 3 1.30 -6.84 10.30
C PHE A 3 1.49 -7.59 8.98
N THR A 4 0.64 -8.58 8.72
CA THR A 4 0.59 -9.33 7.46
C THR A 4 -0.81 -9.22 6.87
N ALA A 5 -0.91 -8.93 5.57
CA ALA A 5 -2.19 -8.84 4.88
C ALA A 5 -2.17 -9.58 3.53
N PRO A 6 -3.27 -10.24 3.15
CA PRO A 6 -3.45 -10.76 1.79
C PRO A 6 -3.35 -9.65 0.74
N VAL A 7 -2.73 -9.96 -0.40
CA VAL A 7 -2.77 -9.08 -1.57
C VAL A 7 -4.04 -9.39 -2.35
N ILE A 8 -4.81 -8.35 -2.66
CA ILE A 8 -6.07 -8.43 -3.39
C ILE A 8 -5.96 -7.72 -4.74
N THR A 9 -6.87 -8.08 -5.64
CA THR A 9 -6.97 -7.41 -6.94
C THR A 9 -7.48 -5.99 -6.75
N GLY A 10 -6.65 -5.00 -7.06
CA GLY A 10 -7.04 -3.59 -7.10
C GLY A 10 -7.73 -3.19 -8.41
N SER A 11 -8.02 -1.90 -8.55
CA SER A 11 -8.62 -1.32 -9.76
C SER A 11 -7.65 -1.19 -10.95
N GLY A 12 -6.38 -1.56 -10.79
CA GLY A 12 -5.36 -1.59 -11.85
C GLY A 12 -4.84 -0.24 -12.34
N ARG A 13 -5.16 0.88 -11.65
CA ARG A 13 -4.81 2.24 -12.12
C ARG A 13 -3.36 2.64 -11.94
N GLY A 14 -2.70 2.26 -10.84
CA GLY A 14 -1.27 2.58 -10.62
C GLY A 14 -0.35 2.09 -11.75
N LYS A 15 -0.75 1.01 -12.42
CA LYS A 15 -0.06 0.48 -13.61
C LYS A 15 -0.04 1.47 -14.78
N LYS A 16 -1.03 2.36 -14.91
CA LYS A 16 -1.07 3.39 -15.97
C LYS A 16 -0.12 4.56 -15.70
N LEU A 17 0.19 4.84 -14.43
CA LEU A 17 1.08 5.93 -14.02
C LEU A 17 2.55 5.48 -13.83
N GLY A 18 2.88 4.23 -14.14
CA GLY A 18 4.22 3.68 -13.96
C GLY A 18 4.59 3.36 -12.50
N ILE A 19 3.64 3.49 -11.56
CA ILE A 19 3.84 3.26 -10.12
C ILE A 19 2.98 2.06 -9.70
N PRO A 20 3.46 0.82 -9.90
CA PRO A 20 2.69 -0.36 -9.54
C PRO A 20 2.53 -0.45 -8.01
N THR A 21 1.30 -0.69 -7.55
CA THR A 21 0.97 -0.88 -6.14
C THR A 21 0.37 -2.26 -5.89
N LEU A 22 0.72 -2.85 -4.75
CA LEU A 22 0.07 -4.02 -4.19
C LEU A 22 -1.09 -3.55 -3.31
N ASN A 23 -2.31 -3.99 -3.63
CA ASN A 23 -3.48 -3.64 -2.83
C ASN A 23 -3.62 -4.70 -1.72
N LEU A 24 -3.78 -4.26 -0.47
CA LEU A 24 -3.91 -5.15 0.68
C LEU A 24 -5.37 -5.23 1.14
N ASP A 25 -5.78 -6.40 1.61
CA ASP A 25 -7.06 -6.57 2.28
C ASP A 25 -7.06 -5.81 3.61
N THR A 26 -7.92 -4.78 3.70
CA THR A 26 -8.00 -3.90 4.86
C THR A 26 -8.52 -4.60 6.11
N ALA A 27 -9.21 -5.74 6.00
CA ALA A 27 -9.63 -6.54 7.15
C ALA A 27 -8.43 -7.09 7.96
N HIS A 28 -7.24 -7.09 7.37
CA HIS A 28 -5.99 -7.55 7.99
C HIS A 28 -5.03 -6.40 8.31
N VAL A 29 -5.45 -5.15 8.11
CA VAL A 29 -4.69 -3.95 8.46
C VAL A 29 -5.16 -3.49 9.84
N PRO A 30 -4.26 -3.22 10.81
CA PRO A 30 -4.67 -2.79 12.15
C PRO A 30 -5.55 -1.53 12.13
N ASP A 31 -6.69 -1.58 12.82
CA ASP A 31 -7.63 -0.44 12.91
C ASP A 31 -7.04 0.76 13.65
N THR A 32 -6.04 0.53 14.52
CA THR A 32 -5.31 1.58 15.23
C THR A 32 -4.33 2.35 14.35
N LEU A 33 -4.06 1.87 13.14
CA LEU A 33 -3.26 2.61 12.18
C LEU A 33 -4.12 3.69 11.54
N GLU A 34 -3.75 4.95 11.70
CA GLU A 34 -4.49 6.07 11.12
C GLU A 34 -4.49 6.06 9.58
N GLU A 35 -5.31 6.90 8.97
CA GLU A 35 -5.18 7.20 7.55
C GLU A 35 -3.92 8.05 7.29
N GLY A 36 -3.23 7.78 6.19
CA GLY A 36 -2.03 8.52 5.80
C GLY A 36 -1.16 7.79 4.80
N VAL A 37 -0.03 8.43 4.51
CA VAL A 37 1.08 7.87 3.74
C VAL A 37 2.22 7.59 4.70
N TYR A 38 2.81 6.41 4.61
CA TYR A 38 3.79 5.90 5.55
C TYR A 38 5.05 5.40 4.84
N ALA A 39 6.22 5.67 5.42
CA ALA A 39 7.41 4.92 5.10
C ALA A 39 7.33 3.56 5.78
N CYS A 40 7.60 2.50 5.03
CA CYS A 40 7.57 1.16 5.56
C CYS A 40 8.62 0.27 4.90
N PHE A 41 8.73 -0.94 5.42
CA PHE A 41 9.36 -2.02 4.70
C PHE A 41 8.34 -3.11 4.41
N ALA A 42 8.50 -3.75 3.27
CA ALA A 42 7.68 -4.87 2.85
C ALA A 42 8.53 -6.15 2.76
N ARG A 43 7.92 -7.30 3.04
CA ARG A 43 8.44 -8.63 2.65
C ARG A 43 7.38 -9.35 1.83
N LEU A 44 7.79 -9.84 0.66
CA LEU A 44 6.95 -10.66 -0.22
C LEU A 44 6.86 -12.08 0.36
N GLY A 45 5.82 -12.35 1.15
CA GLY A 45 5.70 -13.58 1.95
C GLY A 45 6.61 -13.60 3.20
N GLU A 46 6.45 -14.62 4.03
CA GLU A 46 7.11 -14.72 5.35
C GLU A 46 8.65 -14.79 5.26
N ASN A 47 9.17 -15.48 4.24
CA ASN A 47 10.61 -15.65 4.01
C ASN A 47 11.18 -14.66 2.96
N GLY A 48 10.40 -13.67 2.55
CA GLY A 48 10.82 -12.70 1.55
C GLY A 48 11.89 -11.73 2.07
N THR A 49 12.73 -11.23 1.17
CA THR A 49 13.67 -10.16 1.49
C THR A 49 12.91 -8.89 1.89
N ARG A 50 13.39 -8.25 2.95
CA ARG A 50 12.87 -6.96 3.42
C ARG A 50 13.32 -5.85 2.48
N VAL A 51 12.37 -5.19 1.85
CA VAL A 51 12.59 -4.13 0.85
C VAL A 51 11.92 -2.82 1.26
N PRO A 52 12.51 -1.67 0.96
CA PRO A 52 11.91 -0.37 1.28
C PRO A 52 10.63 -0.16 0.47
N ALA A 53 9.62 0.43 1.08
CA ALA A 53 8.31 0.64 0.48
C ALA A 53 7.62 1.90 1.03
N VAL A 54 6.61 2.35 0.31
CA VAL A 54 5.69 3.40 0.73
C VAL A 54 4.29 2.81 0.78
N MET A 55 3.57 3.05 1.88
CA MET A 55 2.21 2.57 2.07
C MET A 55 1.23 3.74 2.15
N HIS A 56 0.15 3.67 1.39
CA HIS A 56 -1.01 4.52 1.53
C HIS A 56 -2.11 3.74 2.25
N ARG A 57 -2.67 4.30 3.33
CA ARG A 57 -3.89 3.81 3.98
C ARG A 57 -4.92 4.93 4.00
N GLY A 58 -6.10 4.70 3.44
CA GLY A 58 -7.17 5.68 3.48
C GLY A 58 -8.33 5.34 2.57
N THR A 59 -9.47 5.97 2.84
CA THR A 59 -10.63 5.96 1.96
C THR A 59 -10.29 6.60 0.62
N ARG A 60 -10.69 5.97 -0.50
CA ARG A 60 -10.51 6.56 -1.83
C ARG A 60 -11.63 7.57 -2.08
N PRO A 61 -11.36 8.88 -2.15
CA PRO A 61 -12.43 9.90 -2.22
C PRO A 61 -13.26 9.86 -3.51
N THR A 62 -12.84 9.10 -4.52
CA THR A 62 -13.44 9.07 -5.85
C THR A 62 -14.29 7.84 -6.16
N PHE A 63 -14.37 6.84 -5.26
CA PHE A 63 -15.06 5.56 -5.54
C PHE A 63 -15.93 5.05 -4.39
N GLY A 64 -16.62 5.95 -3.68
CA GLY A 64 -17.58 5.58 -2.63
C GLY A 64 -16.91 4.90 -1.45
N ASP A 65 -16.21 5.70 -0.63
CA ASP A 65 -15.85 5.50 0.78
C ASP A 65 -15.34 4.13 1.25
N THR A 66 -14.83 3.29 0.36
CA THR A 66 -14.22 2.02 0.77
C THR A 66 -12.79 2.27 1.27
N PRO A 67 -12.46 1.82 2.49
CA PRO A 67 -11.08 1.84 2.97
C PRO A 67 -10.16 1.13 1.98
N SER A 68 -8.97 1.70 1.77
CA SER A 68 -7.95 1.09 0.92
C SER A 68 -6.60 1.10 1.60
N CYS A 69 -5.80 0.08 1.34
CA CYS A 69 -4.41 0.01 1.74
C CYS A 69 -3.58 -0.43 0.53
N GLU A 70 -2.60 0.38 0.15
CA GLU A 70 -1.77 0.16 -1.03
C GLU A 70 -0.30 0.28 -0.66
N VAL A 71 0.53 -0.66 -1.14
CA VAL A 71 1.98 -0.63 -0.93
C VAL A 71 2.70 -0.54 -2.26
N HIS A 72 3.51 0.50 -2.41
CA HIS A 72 4.47 0.64 -3.50
C HIS A 72 5.84 0.20 -3.01
N VAL A 73 6.39 -0.85 -3.63
CA VAL A 73 7.76 -1.29 -3.33
C VAL A 73 8.75 -0.43 -4.11
N LEU A 74 9.69 0.19 -3.42
CA LEU A 74 10.67 1.09 -4.02
C LEU A 74 11.76 0.30 -4.72
N ASN A 75 12.19 0.77 -5.90
CA ASN A 75 13.31 0.22 -6.67
C ASN A 75 13.20 -1.27 -7.02
N HIS A 76 11.98 -1.84 -6.98
CA HIS A 76 11.74 -3.24 -7.34
C HIS A 76 10.53 -3.37 -8.27
N ILE A 77 10.67 -4.25 -9.27
CA ILE A 77 9.57 -4.67 -10.13
C ILE A 77 8.99 -5.95 -9.55
N VAL A 78 7.78 -5.88 -9.01
CA VAL A 78 7.03 -7.05 -8.58
C VAL A 78 6.31 -7.64 -9.80
N ALA A 79 6.96 -8.56 -10.51
CA ALA A 79 6.42 -9.16 -11.73
C ALA A 79 5.14 -9.97 -11.46
N ILE A 80 5.09 -10.68 -10.33
CA ILE A 80 3.95 -11.47 -9.88
C ILE A 80 3.59 -11.02 -8.47
N ALA A 81 2.34 -10.61 -8.28
CA ALA A 81 1.84 -10.25 -6.96
C ALA A 81 1.93 -11.46 -6.01
N PRO A 82 2.54 -11.32 -4.83
CA PRO A 82 2.55 -12.41 -3.85
C PRO A 82 1.13 -12.62 -3.30
N ARG A 83 0.88 -13.76 -2.66
CA ARG A 83 -0.41 -14.03 -1.99
C ARG A 83 -0.64 -13.09 -0.79
N SER A 84 0.43 -12.72 -0.10
CA SER A 84 0.38 -11.83 1.07
C SER A 84 1.65 -10.99 1.16
N LEU A 85 1.55 -9.90 1.91
CA LEU A 85 2.65 -8.99 2.20
C LEU A 85 2.79 -8.84 3.71
N VAL A 86 4.03 -8.90 4.18
CA VAL A 86 4.38 -8.52 5.54
C VAL A 86 4.84 -7.07 5.52
N VAL A 87 4.29 -6.23 6.40
CA VAL A 87 4.54 -4.79 6.43
C VAL A 87 5.07 -4.36 7.80
N ASP A 88 6.25 -3.74 7.79
CA ASP A 88 6.86 -3.06 8.93
C ASP A 88 6.69 -1.54 8.74
N VAL A 89 5.69 -0.94 9.38
CA VAL A 89 5.47 0.51 9.36
C VAL A 89 6.52 1.20 10.22
N VAL A 90 7.22 2.18 9.63
CA VAL A 90 8.30 2.94 10.25
C VAL A 90 7.78 4.29 10.75
N GLU A 91 7.26 5.13 9.86
CA GLU A 91 6.81 6.47 10.20
C GLU A 91 5.69 6.95 9.27
N LYS A 92 4.84 7.86 9.76
CA LYS A 92 3.85 8.58 8.96
C LYS A 92 4.55 9.75 8.27
N ILE A 93 4.52 9.76 6.95
CA ILE A 93 5.09 10.83 6.12
C ILE A 93 4.12 12.02 6.06
N ARG A 94 2.83 11.75 5.83
CA ARG A 94 1.77 12.78 5.73
C ARG A 94 0.37 12.18 5.83
N ASP A 95 -0.63 13.04 5.99
CA ASP A 95 -2.04 12.68 5.85
C ASP A 95 -2.44 12.41 4.39
N VAL A 96 -3.60 11.79 4.21
CA VAL A 96 -4.23 11.57 2.89
C VAL A 96 -4.62 12.92 2.29
N GLN A 97 -4.37 13.10 1.00
CA GLN A 97 -4.63 14.34 0.29
C GLN A 97 -5.30 14.03 -1.05
N LYS A 98 -6.24 14.89 -1.45
CA LYS A 98 -6.83 14.87 -2.78
C LYS A 98 -6.01 15.79 -3.69
N PHE A 99 -5.52 15.24 -4.79
CA PHE A 99 -4.80 15.98 -5.82
C PHE A 99 -5.76 16.44 -6.92
N ALA A 100 -5.45 17.58 -7.55
CA ALA A 100 -6.30 18.18 -8.58
C ALA A 100 -6.29 17.35 -9.89
N ASP A 101 -5.13 16.77 -10.20
CA ASP A 101 -4.90 15.91 -11.37
C ASP A 101 -3.74 14.93 -11.09
N GLU A 102 -3.35 14.15 -12.11
CA GLU A 102 -2.31 13.12 -12.01
C GLU A 102 -0.87 13.64 -12.00
N HIS A 103 -0.64 14.92 -12.31
CA HIS A 103 0.66 15.58 -12.35
C HIS A 103 0.90 16.50 -11.13
N ALA A 104 -0.09 16.62 -10.25
CA ALA A 104 -0.08 17.51 -9.08
C ALA A 104 0.70 16.97 -7.87
#